data_AF-A0A8S2UDC1-F1
#
_entry.id   AF-A0A8S2UDC1-F1
#
_cell.length_a   1.000
_cell.length_b   1.000
_cell.length_c   1.000
_cell.angle_alpha   90.00
_cell.angle_beta   90.00
_cell.angle_gamma   90.00
#
_symmetry.space_group_name_H-M   'P 1'
#
loop_
_entity.id
_entity.type
_entity.pdbx_description
1 polymer ?
#
loop_
_entity_poly.entity_id
_entity_poly.type
_entity_poly.pdbx_seq_one_letter_code
_entity_poly.pdbx_strand_id
1 'polypeptide(L)'
;MAVRSHNRYHDRDRYPVRDIPLFLPCLLLFTQSVMTTTIDRPNLIYQTSNYTVNPVLSYSGELVVIETMDIKKGTGSKLLVFDTVNGGQHIGTLDDGIDVNVMPKQFAPLPNDARLLAKSNRNGVSRPLIWNVRTNERVDFVLDQLSIVVGKYYFLKGFSP
;
A
#
# COMPACT_ATOMS: atom_id res chain seq x y z
N MET A 1 27.48 -50.67 -2.58
CA MET A 1 26.16 -50.90 -3.22
C MET A 1 25.09 -50.35 -2.26
N ALA A 2 24.16 -49.56 -2.78
CA ALA A 2 23.21 -48.69 -2.07
C ALA A 2 22.26 -49.44 -1.10
N VAL A 3 21.47 -48.87 -0.17
CA VAL A 3 20.82 -47.55 0.02
C VAL A 3 20.63 -47.34 1.53
N ARG A 4 20.80 -46.11 2.04
CA ARG A 4 20.30 -45.66 3.35
C ARG A 4 19.01 -44.88 3.15
N SER A 5 17.98 -45.17 3.93
CA SER A 5 17.10 -44.14 4.50
C SER A 5 16.50 -44.67 5.81
N HIS A 6 17.12 -44.28 6.93
CA HIS A 6 16.57 -44.52 8.27
C HIS A 6 15.57 -43.41 8.59
N ASN A 7 14.35 -43.83 8.85
CA ASN A 7 13.38 -43.09 9.64
C ASN A 7 13.70 -43.35 11.12
N ARG A 8 13.88 -42.32 11.95
CA ARG A 8 13.60 -42.41 13.39
C ARG A 8 13.42 -41.03 14.02
N TYR A 9 12.19 -40.85 14.49
CA TYR A 9 11.71 -39.93 15.51
C TYR A 9 12.57 -39.98 16.79
N HIS A 10 12.93 -38.83 17.34
CA HIS A 10 12.89 -38.44 18.76
C HIS A 10 13.89 -37.32 19.04
N ASP A 11 13.40 -36.09 19.18
CA ASP A 11 13.87 -35.21 20.26
C ASP A 11 12.75 -34.22 20.59
N ARG A 12 12.04 -34.49 21.68
CA ARG A 12 11.19 -33.52 22.38
C ARG A 12 12.11 -32.80 23.35
N ASP A 13 11.84 -31.52 23.58
CA ASP A 13 12.42 -30.70 24.64
C ASP A 13 13.71 -29.97 24.28
N ARG A 14 13.61 -28.95 23.40
CA ARG A 14 14.51 -27.78 23.52
C ARG A 14 14.12 -26.49 22.78
N TYR A 15 12.90 -25.96 22.94
CA TYR A 15 12.70 -24.50 22.80
C TYR A 15 11.61 -24.02 23.77
N PRO A 16 11.93 -23.17 24.76
CA PRO A 16 10.88 -22.52 25.52
C PRO A 16 10.11 -21.60 24.57
N VAL A 17 8.79 -21.82 24.49
CA VAL A 17 7.84 -20.90 23.86
C VAL A 17 7.90 -19.62 24.70
N ARG A 18 8.76 -18.68 24.29
CA ARG A 18 8.69 -17.31 24.78
C ARG A 18 7.57 -16.65 24.00
N ASP A 19 6.61 -16.10 24.72
CA ASP A 19 5.55 -15.24 24.21
C ASP A 19 6.14 -14.22 23.23
N ILE A 20 5.87 -14.42 21.94
CA ILE A 20 6.20 -13.46 20.90
C ILE A 20 5.07 -12.42 20.93
N PRO A 21 5.32 -11.18 21.36
CA PRO A 21 4.31 -10.15 21.18
C PRO A 21 4.13 -9.97 19.67
N LEU A 22 2.92 -10.26 19.19
CA LEU A 22 2.46 -9.91 17.86
C LEU A 22 2.61 -8.39 17.69
N PHE A 23 3.73 -7.96 17.14
CA PHE A 23 3.92 -6.58 16.69
C PHE A 23 3.00 -6.38 15.48
N LEU A 24 1.77 -5.93 15.74
CA LEU A 24 0.93 -5.33 14.71
C LEU A 24 1.64 -4.06 14.21
N PRO A 25 1.82 -3.86 12.90
CA PRO A 25 2.26 -2.58 12.39
C PRO A 25 1.10 -1.58 12.53
N CYS A 26 1.08 -0.82 13.63
CA CYS A 26 0.26 0.38 13.74
C CYS A 26 0.82 1.43 12.78
N LEU A 27 0.09 1.71 11.71
CA LEU A 27 0.36 2.86 10.85
C LEU A 27 -0.25 4.12 11.48
N LEU A 28 0.56 4.92 12.16
CA LEU A 28 0.19 6.24 12.66
C LEU A 28 0.55 7.28 11.59
N LEU A 29 -0.45 7.95 11.02
CA LEU A 29 -0.27 9.02 10.04
C LEU A 29 -0.54 10.38 10.69
N PHE A 30 0.37 11.33 10.49
CA PHE A 30 0.24 12.71 10.96
C PHE A 30 -0.17 13.62 9.80
N THR A 31 -1.24 14.39 9.97
CA THR A 31 -1.59 15.49 9.06
C THR A 31 -1.01 16.78 9.64
N GLN A 32 -0.28 17.56 8.83
CA GLN A 32 0.12 18.91 9.22
C GLN A 32 -0.81 19.93 8.57
N SER A 33 -1.43 20.77 9.38
CA SER A 33 -2.09 22.00 8.94
C SER A 33 -1.68 23.15 9.87
N VAL A 34 -1.12 24.19 9.25
CA VAL A 34 -1.07 25.62 9.63
C VAL A 34 -0.72 25.98 11.09
N MET A 35 0.49 26.52 11.27
CA MET A 35 0.95 27.46 12.32
C MET A 35 0.25 27.50 13.70
N THR A 36 -0.08 26.34 14.26
CA THR A 36 -0.22 26.12 15.70
C THR A 36 0.67 24.95 16.06
N THR A 37 1.72 25.21 16.85
CA THR A 37 2.77 24.24 17.22
C THR A 37 2.30 23.19 18.24
N THR A 38 1.04 22.77 18.16
CA THR A 38 0.48 21.68 18.96
C THR A 38 0.02 20.59 18.03
N ILE A 39 0.79 19.50 18.01
CA ILE A 39 0.38 18.24 17.40
C ILE A 39 -0.69 17.65 18.32
N ASP A 40 -1.91 17.53 17.82
CA ASP A 40 -3.01 16.90 18.56
C ASP A 40 -2.75 15.41 18.81
N ARG A 41 -3.56 14.81 19.70
CA ARG A 41 -3.48 13.37 19.97
C ARG A 41 -3.70 12.59 18.67
N PRO A 42 -2.91 11.54 18.38
CA PRO A 42 -3.11 10.71 17.20
C PRO A 42 -4.54 10.18 17.12
N ASN A 43 -5.16 10.30 15.95
CA ASN A 43 -6.50 9.77 15.69
C ASN A 43 -6.39 8.45 14.93
N LEU A 44 -7.02 7.39 15.45
CA LEU A 44 -7.07 6.09 14.79
C LEU A 44 -8.08 6.13 13.64
N ILE A 45 -7.58 6.11 12.41
CA ILE A 45 -8.41 6.16 11.19
C ILE A 45 -8.81 4.77 10.71
N TYR A 46 -7.90 3.79 10.79
CA TYR A 46 -8.16 2.44 10.29
C TYR A 46 -7.26 1.41 10.99
N GLN A 47 -7.83 0.26 11.31
CA GLN A 47 -7.11 -0.89 11.85
C GLN A 47 -7.56 -2.15 11.12
N THR A 48 -6.60 -3.00 10.76
CA THR A 48 -6.87 -4.27 10.08
C THR A 48 -5.82 -5.31 10.43
N SER A 49 -6.17 -6.58 10.29
CA SER A 49 -5.23 -7.70 10.30
C SER A 49 -4.66 -8.02 8.92
N ASN A 50 -5.18 -7.38 7.87
CA ASN A 50 -4.64 -7.50 6.52
C ASN A 50 -3.30 -6.76 6.41
N TYR A 51 -2.49 -7.19 5.45
CA TYR A 51 -1.27 -6.47 5.12
C TYR A 51 -1.65 -5.11 4.51
N THR A 52 -0.97 -4.04 4.94
CA THR A 52 -1.18 -2.68 4.42
C THR A 52 0.15 -2.01 4.15
N VAL A 53 0.25 -1.29 3.05
CA VAL A 53 1.46 -0.57 2.62
C VAL A 53 1.11 0.72 1.89
N ASN A 54 2.13 1.54 1.64
CA ASN A 54 2.07 2.69 0.74
C ASN A 54 0.93 3.68 1.04
N PRO A 55 0.82 4.22 2.27
CA PRO A 55 -0.11 5.32 2.50
C PRO A 55 0.26 6.53 1.66
N VAL A 56 -0.72 7.11 0.98
CA VAL A 56 -0.57 8.32 0.18
C VAL A 56 -1.62 9.33 0.63
N LEU A 57 -1.16 10.52 1.00
CA LEU A 57 -2.00 11.64 1.41
C LEU A 57 -2.28 12.58 0.24
N SER A 58 -3.50 13.10 0.20
CA SER A 58 -3.89 14.23 -0.65
C SER A 58 -3.18 15.52 -0.22
N TYR A 59 -3.28 16.57 -1.05
CA TYR A 59 -2.55 17.83 -0.87
C TYR A 59 -2.66 18.42 0.55
N SER A 60 -3.87 18.51 1.10
CA SER A 60 -4.13 19.01 2.47
C SER A 60 -4.25 17.89 3.51
N GLY A 61 -4.00 16.64 3.12
CA GLY A 61 -4.10 15.48 3.98
C GLY A 61 -5.53 15.08 4.36
N GLU A 62 -6.55 15.63 3.71
CA GLU A 62 -7.98 15.38 3.98
C GLU A 62 -8.44 13.99 3.49
N LEU A 63 -7.67 13.39 2.60
CA LEU A 63 -7.82 12.02 2.11
C LEU A 63 -6.52 11.26 2.30
N VAL A 64 -6.64 10.00 2.72
CA VAL A 64 -5.57 9.01 2.69
C VAL A 64 -6.01 7.80 1.87
N VAL A 65 -5.11 7.31 1.03
CA VAL A 65 -5.24 6.04 0.33
C VAL A 65 -4.21 5.08 0.89
N ILE A 66 -4.63 3.86 1.19
CA ILE A 66 -3.73 2.77 1.55
C ILE A 66 -3.91 1.61 0.59
N GLU A 67 -2.81 0.94 0.28
CA GLU A 67 -2.85 -0.36 -0.37
C GLU A 67 -3.07 -1.44 0.69
N THR A 68 -3.95 -2.40 0.43
CA THR A 68 -4.19 -3.55 1.31
C THR A 68 -4.27 -4.87 0.56
N MET A 69 -3.80 -5.93 1.20
CA MET A 69 -3.80 -7.30 0.69
C MET A 69 -4.32 -8.26 1.75
N ASP A 70 -5.31 -9.07 1.36
CA ASP A 70 -5.77 -10.23 2.14
C ASP A 70 -5.04 -11.47 1.64
N ILE A 71 -3.87 -11.74 2.24
CA ILE A 71 -2.98 -12.84 1.83
C ILE A 71 -3.62 -14.24 1.92
N LYS A 72 -4.77 -14.36 2.61
CA LYS A 72 -5.53 -15.62 2.69
C LYS A 72 -6.43 -15.83 1.48
N LYS A 73 -6.77 -14.75 0.75
CA LYS A 73 -7.67 -14.78 -0.42
C LYS A 73 -6.95 -14.71 -1.75
N GLY A 74 -5.67 -14.33 -1.76
CA GLY A 74 -4.86 -14.27 -2.96
C GLY A 74 -3.70 -13.29 -2.83
N THR A 75 -3.06 -13.02 -3.96
CA THR A 75 -1.92 -12.10 -4.06
C THR A 75 -2.30 -10.71 -4.58
N GLY A 76 -3.58 -10.50 -4.86
CA GLY A 76 -4.11 -9.22 -5.32
C GLY A 76 -4.13 -8.17 -4.22
N SER A 77 -3.94 -6.91 -4.63
CA SER A 77 -4.01 -5.75 -3.75
C SER A 77 -5.07 -4.77 -4.23
N LYS A 78 -5.70 -4.08 -3.27
CA LYS A 78 -6.71 -3.06 -3.53
C LYS A 78 -6.40 -1.78 -2.77
N LEU A 79 -6.97 -0.69 -3.24
CA LEU A 79 -6.87 0.61 -2.58
C LEU A 79 -8.09 0.85 -1.72
N LEU A 80 -7.87 1.28 -0.48
CA LEU A 80 -8.92 1.80 0.40
C LEU A 80 -8.68 3.30 0.61
N VAL A 81 -9.76 4.08 0.55
CA VAL A 81 -9.71 5.54 0.71
C VAL A 81 -10.46 5.97 1.94
N PHE A 82 -9.82 6.79 2.77
CA PHE A 82 -10.42 7.31 3.99
C PHE A 82 -10.41 8.84 3.99
N ASP A 83 -11.52 9.42 4.44
CA ASP A 83 -11.63 10.84 4.82
C ASP A 83 -11.05 11.01 6.22
N THR A 84 -9.95 11.76 6.33
CA THR A 84 -9.20 11.93 7.58
C THR A 84 -9.81 13.01 8.48
N VAL A 85 -10.62 13.91 7.92
CA VAL A 85 -11.28 15.01 8.65
C VAL A 85 -12.45 14.46 9.45
N ASN A 86 -13.18 13.51 8.87
CA ASN A 86 -14.37 12.89 9.48
C ASN A 86 -14.04 11.60 10.23
N GLY A 87 -12.99 11.61 11.05
CA GLY A 87 -12.64 10.48 11.93
C GLY A 87 -12.20 9.21 11.21
N GLY A 88 -11.76 9.31 9.95
CA GLY A 88 -11.30 8.16 9.19
C GLY A 88 -12.40 7.40 8.46
N GLN A 89 -13.47 8.06 8.03
CA GLN A 89 -14.55 7.40 7.29
C GLN A 89 -14.02 6.75 6.00
N HIS A 90 -14.31 5.47 5.78
CA HIS A 90 -14.04 4.79 4.50
C HIS A 90 -15.01 5.32 3.44
N ILE A 91 -14.48 5.89 2.35
CA ILE A 91 -15.28 6.53 1.29
C ILE A 91 -15.17 5.86 -0.07
N GLY A 92 -14.24 4.91 -0.25
CA GLY A 92 -14.03 4.31 -1.55
C GLY A 92 -13.05 3.14 -1.56
N THR A 93 -13.23 2.27 -2.54
CA THR A 93 -12.35 1.13 -2.80
C THR A 93 -12.08 1.04 -4.29
N LEU A 94 -10.82 0.87 -4.68
CA LEU A 94 -10.45 0.46 -6.04
C LEU A 94 -9.87 -0.95 -5.99
N ASP A 95 -10.59 -1.89 -6.59
CA ASP A 95 -10.27 -3.32 -6.61
C ASP A 95 -10.48 -3.84 -8.04
N ASP A 96 -9.43 -4.41 -8.62
CA ASP A 96 -9.48 -4.98 -9.98
C ASP A 96 -9.65 -6.51 -9.97
N GLY A 97 -9.88 -7.11 -8.80
CA GLY A 97 -10.19 -8.52 -8.65
C GLY A 97 -9.03 -9.39 -8.15
N ILE A 98 -9.26 -10.70 -8.18
CA ILE A 98 -8.32 -11.71 -7.68
C ILE A 98 -6.99 -11.66 -8.42
N ASP A 99 -5.89 -11.73 -7.65
CA ASP A 99 -4.50 -11.71 -8.14
C ASP A 99 -4.12 -10.49 -9.01
N VAL A 100 -4.97 -9.46 -9.01
CA VAL A 100 -4.67 -8.16 -9.60
C VAL A 100 -4.22 -7.21 -8.50
N ASN A 101 -3.10 -6.53 -8.76
CA ASN A 101 -2.53 -5.53 -7.88
C ASN A 101 -2.88 -4.13 -8.37
N VAL A 102 -3.48 -3.35 -7.48
CA VAL A 102 -3.68 -1.92 -7.64
C VAL A 102 -2.84 -1.19 -6.58
N MET A 103 -1.89 -0.38 -7.02
CA MET A 103 -0.92 0.29 -6.16
C MET A 103 -1.05 1.81 -6.28
N PRO A 104 -1.09 2.57 -5.17
CA PRO A 104 -1.12 4.02 -5.24
C PRO A 104 0.27 4.57 -5.60
N LYS A 105 0.31 5.78 -6.15
CA LYS A 105 1.56 6.52 -6.38
C LYS A 105 1.50 7.89 -5.73
N GLN A 106 0.60 8.76 -6.16
CA GLN A 106 0.53 10.12 -5.66
C GLN A 106 -0.83 10.76 -5.99
N PHE A 107 -1.35 11.57 -5.10
CA PHE A 107 -2.45 12.49 -5.45
C PHE A 107 -1.96 13.63 -6.35
N ALA A 108 -2.87 14.23 -7.10
CA ALA A 108 -2.65 15.50 -7.74
C ALA A 108 -2.15 16.52 -6.68
N PRO A 109 -1.06 17.27 -6.95
CA PRO A 109 -0.49 18.20 -5.98
C PRO A 109 -1.24 19.54 -5.98
N LEU A 110 -2.57 19.49 -6.06
CA LEU A 110 -3.45 20.65 -6.14
C LEU A 110 -4.51 20.56 -5.03
N PRO A 111 -4.82 21.68 -4.35
CA PRO A 111 -5.91 21.70 -3.38
C PRO A 111 -7.23 21.34 -4.07
N ASN A 112 -8.08 20.59 -3.36
CA ASN A 112 -9.37 20.11 -3.84
C ASN A 112 -9.34 19.16 -5.06
N ASP A 113 -8.16 18.73 -5.53
CA ASP A 113 -8.04 17.75 -6.60
C ASP A 113 -7.85 16.34 -6.02
N ALA A 114 -8.94 15.56 -6.05
CA ALA A 114 -8.98 14.22 -5.50
C ALA A 114 -8.51 13.13 -6.48
N ARG A 115 -7.86 13.50 -7.59
CA ARG A 115 -7.31 12.54 -8.55
C ARG A 115 -6.05 11.91 -8.02
N LEU A 116 -6.02 10.59 -8.00
CA LEU A 116 -4.89 9.74 -7.62
C LEU A 116 -4.26 9.14 -8.88
N LEU A 117 -2.96 9.32 -9.05
CA LEU A 117 -2.15 8.47 -9.92
C LEU A 117 -1.93 7.13 -9.20
N ALA A 118 -2.30 6.05 -9.88
CA ALA A 118 -2.07 4.68 -9.42
C ALA A 118 -1.54 3.82 -10.56
N LYS A 119 -1.23 2.56 -10.26
CA LYS A 119 -0.94 1.53 -11.27
C LYS A 119 -1.82 0.32 -11.05
N SER A 120 -2.25 -0.30 -12.13
CA SER A 120 -2.92 -1.61 -12.14
C SER A 120 -2.20 -2.56 -13.07
N ASN A 121 -2.13 -3.84 -12.72
CA ASN A 121 -1.68 -4.90 -13.62
C ASN A 121 -2.84 -5.74 -14.20
N ARG A 122 -4.09 -5.23 -14.17
CA ARG A 122 -5.29 -5.98 -14.63
C ARG A 122 -5.19 -6.53 -16.06
N ASN A 123 -4.39 -5.90 -16.91
CA ASN A 123 -4.14 -6.31 -18.29
C ASN A 123 -2.86 -7.15 -18.44
N GLY A 124 -2.39 -7.79 -17.37
CA GLY A 124 -1.17 -8.61 -17.33
C GLY A 124 0.14 -7.81 -17.22
N VAL A 125 0.11 -6.50 -17.45
CA VAL A 125 1.28 -5.62 -17.29
C VAL A 125 0.89 -4.39 -16.48
N SER A 126 1.78 -3.97 -15.57
CA SER A 126 1.55 -2.76 -14.76
C SER A 126 1.47 -1.52 -15.67
N ARG A 127 0.33 -0.82 -15.62
CA ARG A 127 0.03 0.40 -16.37
C ARG A 127 -0.47 1.49 -15.44
N PRO A 128 -0.14 2.77 -15.71
CA PRO A 128 -0.66 3.87 -14.92
C PRO A 128 -2.15 4.07 -15.19
N LEU A 129 -2.84 4.62 -14.20
CA LEU A 129 -4.22 5.07 -14.28
C LEU A 129 -4.40 6.34 -13.44
N ILE A 130 -5.38 7.16 -13.79
CA ILE A 130 -5.92 8.19 -12.89
C ILE A 130 -7.24 7.70 -12.34
N TRP A 131 -7.42 7.83 -11.03
CA TRP A 131 -8.68 7.55 -10.35
C TRP A 131 -9.09 8.77 -9.52
N ASN A 132 -10.26 9.33 -9.79
CA ASN A 132 -10.86 10.34 -8.93
C ASN A 132 -11.57 9.63 -7.77
N VAL A 133 -11.00 9.71 -6.57
CA VAL A 133 -11.49 8.92 -5.44
C VAL A 133 -12.84 9.40 -4.89
N ARG A 134 -13.25 10.64 -5.22
CA ARG A 134 -14.55 11.19 -4.78
C ARG A 134 -15.68 10.86 -5.75
N THR A 135 -15.41 10.86 -7.07
CA THR A 135 -16.43 10.55 -8.09
C THR A 135 -16.40 9.09 -8.53
N ASN A 136 -15.37 8.35 -8.12
CA ASN A 136 -15.07 6.99 -8.57
C ASN A 136 -14.78 6.86 -10.09
N GLU A 137 -14.59 7.98 -10.79
CA GLU A 137 -14.23 7.97 -12.20
C GLU A 137 -12.77 7.51 -12.37
N ARG A 138 -12.55 6.63 -13.36
CA ARG A 138 -11.24 6.05 -13.66
C ARG A 138 -10.91 6.20 -15.13
N VAL A 139 -9.65 6.55 -15.39
CA VAL A 139 -9.05 6.59 -16.71
C VAL A 139 -7.79 5.75 -16.69
N ASP A 140 -7.78 4.65 -17.44
CA ASP A 140 -6.58 3.84 -17.67
C ASP A 140 -5.79 4.38 -18.86
N PHE A 141 -4.47 4.45 -18.73
CA PHE A 141 -3.61 4.81 -19.87
C PHE A 141 -3.20 3.55 -20.62
N VAL A 142 -3.64 3.47 -21.87
CA VAL A 142 -3.21 2.46 -22.82
C VAL A 142 -1.89 2.92 -23.43
N LEU A 143 -0.79 2.32 -23.01
CA LEU A 143 0.58 2.67 -23.42
C LEU A 143 1.18 1.59 -24.33
N ASP A 144 0.41 1.14 -25.31
CA ASP A 144 0.75 -0.03 -26.14
C ASP A 144 2.02 0.14 -26.97
N GLN A 145 2.41 1.39 -27.23
CA GLN A 145 3.62 1.73 -28.02
C GLN A 145 4.86 1.97 -27.16
N LEU A 146 4.74 1.99 -25.82
CA LEU A 146 5.89 2.14 -24.92
C LEU A 146 6.38 0.77 -24.47
N SER A 147 7.46 0.28 -25.08
CA SER A 147 8.23 -0.82 -24.52
C SER A 147 8.72 -0.41 -23.12
N ILE A 148 8.54 -1.28 -22.13
CA ILE A 148 8.92 -1.00 -20.74
C ILE A 148 10.40 -0.61 -20.70
N VAL A 149 10.70 0.66 -20.46
CA VAL A 149 11.99 1.03 -19.90
C VAL A 149 11.91 0.68 -18.42
N VAL A 150 12.56 -0.42 -18.03
CA VAL A 150 12.78 -0.72 -16.62
C VAL A 150 13.73 0.38 -16.11
N GLY A 151 13.15 1.40 -15.47
CA GLY A 151 13.93 2.42 -14.79
C GLY A 151 14.77 1.78 -13.70
N LYS A 152 16.05 1.50 -14.00
CA LYS A 152 17.07 1.35 -12.97
C LYS A 152 17.12 2.69 -12.25
N TYR A 153 16.79 2.69 -10.96
CA TYR A 153 17.05 3.82 -10.08
C TYR A 153 18.57 4.06 -10.06
N TYR A 154 19.08 4.89 -10.98
CA TYR A 154 20.40 5.48 -10.82
C TYR A 154 20.25 6.58 -9.78
N PHE A 155 20.61 6.26 -8.54
CA PHE A 155 20.95 7.27 -7.54
C PHE A 155 22.03 8.15 -8.17
N LEU A 156 21.68 9.39 -8.52
CA LEU A 156 22.64 10.43 -8.82
C LEU A 156 23.37 10.77 -7.52
N LYS A 157 24.38 9.98 -7.14
CA LYS A 157 25.47 10.50 -6.32
C LYS A 157 26.43 11.19 -7.28
N GLY A 158 26.16 12.47 -7.49
CA GLY A 158 27.21 13.40 -7.88
C GLY A 158 28.21 13.48 -6.74
N PHE A 159 29.43 13.05 -7.00
CA PHE A 159 30.63 13.70 -6.51
C PHE A 159 31.72 13.46 -7.58
N SER A 160 32.21 14.57 -8.12
CA SER A 160 33.41 14.72 -8.95
C SER A 160 34.21 15.84 -8.29
N PRO A 161 35.55 15.92 -8.42
CA PRO A 161 36.50 15.01 -9.09
C PRO A 161 37.28 14.10 -8.14
#